data_AF-A0A7W4PHU4-F1
#
_entry.id   AF-A0A7W4PHU4-F1
#
_cell.length_a   1.000
_cell.length_b   1.000
_cell.length_c   1.000
_cell.angle_alpha   90.00
_cell.angle_beta   90.00
_cell.angle_gamma   90.00
#
_symmetry.space_group_name_H-M   'P 1'
#
loop_
_entity.id
_entity.type
_entity.pdbx_description
1 polymer ?
#
loop_
_entity_poly.entity_id
_entity_poly.type
_entity_poly.pdbx_seq_one_letter_code
_entity_poly.pdbx_strand_id
1 'polypeptide(L)'
;MNLPVVDADAAPLQRAAGGFALQARKAGERSSLVRLRQSGCCRVLVPRVRTSGVEAVLVNVSGGLAGGDRVVGGILCRAGAHLIVTTQASERIYGARAADRPTRIVTRCRIEAGARLDWLPHETIFYDGGVVARDLIVDMPSAATFLASECRVFGRVASGETVQRLVCRDRLAIRRDGIPVLMENFRADGPFGAMLSRRAVASGAVVMHTITMAAPDVARWLEGARACIAGAGPAVEGAASAWNDVLVVRLLGNEAMNVRQLARRITALLRGGYPAPVTWRLQ
;
A
#
# COMPACT_ATOMS: atom_id res chain seq x y z
N MET A 1 30.35 34.11 -28.60
CA MET A 1 28.97 34.61 -28.39
C MET A 1 28.44 33.89 -27.16
N ASN A 2 28.52 34.52 -25.99
CA ASN A 2 28.10 33.91 -24.73
C ASN A 2 26.58 34.00 -24.65
N LEU A 3 25.91 32.84 -24.59
CA LEU A 3 24.48 32.78 -24.29
C LEU A 3 24.26 33.34 -22.88
N PRO A 4 23.24 34.18 -22.67
CA PRO A 4 22.93 34.70 -21.35
C PRO A 4 22.57 33.53 -20.43
N VAL A 5 23.17 33.50 -19.24
CA VAL A 5 22.71 32.65 -18.14
C VAL A 5 21.36 33.21 -17.71
N VAL A 6 20.29 32.55 -18.13
CA VAL A 6 18.96 32.82 -17.62
C VAL A 6 18.98 32.39 -16.16
N ASP A 7 18.85 33.35 -15.25
CA ASP A 7 18.58 33.06 -13.85
C ASP A 7 17.23 32.34 -13.81
N ALA A 8 17.29 31.01 -13.69
CA ALA A 8 16.13 30.16 -13.83
C ALA A 8 15.33 30.23 -12.52
N ASP A 9 14.48 31.24 -12.40
CA ASP A 9 13.21 31.06 -11.70
C ASP A 9 12.55 29.83 -12.36
N ALA A 10 12.72 28.68 -11.69
CA ALA A 10 12.59 27.39 -12.34
C ALA A 10 11.16 27.24 -12.87
N ALA A 11 11.02 27.22 -14.20
CA ALA A 11 9.73 27.05 -14.85
C ALA A 11 8.96 25.88 -14.20
N PRO A 12 7.65 26.05 -13.94
CA PRO A 12 6.86 25.01 -13.30
C PRO A 12 6.88 23.76 -14.17
N LEU A 13 7.50 22.69 -13.66
CA LEU A 13 7.54 21.41 -14.34
C LEU A 13 6.13 20.79 -14.35
N GLN A 14 5.82 20.00 -15.38
CA GLN A 14 4.56 19.28 -15.46
C GLN A 14 4.43 18.28 -14.29
N ARG A 15 3.23 18.20 -13.69
CA ARG A 15 2.92 17.31 -12.57
C ARG A 15 1.79 16.35 -12.92
N ALA A 16 1.94 15.10 -12.51
CA ALA A 16 0.90 14.11 -12.66
C ALA A 16 -0.22 14.39 -11.66
N ALA A 17 -1.44 14.49 -12.17
CA ALA A 17 -2.65 14.47 -11.38
C ALA A 17 -3.51 13.30 -11.86
N GLY A 18 -4.14 12.59 -10.93
CA GLY A 18 -5.00 11.47 -11.26
C GLY A 18 -5.99 11.14 -10.16
N GLY A 19 -7.01 10.39 -10.52
CA GLY A 19 -7.92 9.85 -9.52
C GLY A 19 -8.77 8.71 -10.04
N PHE A 20 -9.29 7.94 -9.10
CA PHE A 20 -10.16 6.80 -9.37
C PHE A 20 -11.30 6.71 -8.36
N ALA A 21 -12.44 6.17 -8.80
CA ALA A 21 -13.55 5.82 -7.91
C ALA A 21 -14.11 4.44 -8.28
N LEU A 22 -14.20 3.54 -7.30
CA LEU A 22 -14.66 2.17 -7.44
C LEU A 22 -15.89 1.92 -6.57
N GLN A 23 -16.87 1.22 -7.11
CA GLN A 23 -17.99 0.71 -6.32
C GLN A 23 -18.28 -0.73 -6.69
N ALA A 24 -18.17 -1.63 -5.73
CA ALA A 24 -18.54 -3.04 -5.88
C ALA A 24 -19.85 -3.33 -5.15
N ARG A 25 -20.64 -4.27 -5.67
CA ARG A 25 -21.83 -4.81 -4.99
C ARG A 25 -21.89 -6.31 -5.11
N LYS A 26 -22.65 -6.95 -4.22
CA LYS A 26 -23.04 -8.35 -4.37
C LYS A 26 -24.06 -8.51 -5.52
N ALA A 27 -23.89 -9.56 -6.31
CA ALA A 27 -24.71 -9.96 -7.44
C ALA A 27 -24.80 -11.50 -7.45
N GLY A 28 -25.82 -12.03 -6.78
CA GLY A 28 -25.91 -13.47 -6.47
C GLY A 28 -24.75 -13.91 -5.57
N GLU A 29 -24.10 -15.01 -5.93
CA GLU A 29 -22.93 -15.55 -5.21
C GLU A 29 -21.61 -14.86 -5.54
N ARG A 30 -21.62 -13.81 -6.37
CA ARG A 30 -20.42 -13.08 -6.79
C ARG A 30 -20.55 -11.59 -6.52
N SER A 31 -19.44 -10.89 -6.68
CA SER A 31 -19.39 -9.43 -6.65
C SER A 31 -19.18 -8.88 -8.05
N SER A 32 -19.72 -7.70 -8.33
CA SER A 32 -19.54 -6.98 -9.58
C SER A 32 -19.20 -5.52 -9.34
N LEU A 33 -18.39 -4.95 -10.23
CA LEU A 33 -18.09 -3.53 -10.24
C LEU A 33 -19.24 -2.78 -10.92
N VAL A 34 -19.91 -1.90 -10.19
CA VAL A 34 -21.06 -1.11 -10.68
C VAL A 34 -20.73 0.34 -10.95
N ARG A 35 -19.61 0.83 -10.42
CA ARG A 35 -19.09 2.15 -10.73
C ARG A 35 -17.59 2.08 -10.89
N LEU A 36 -17.12 2.64 -12.00
CA LEU A 36 -15.72 2.89 -12.27
C LEU A 36 -15.61 4.32 -12.79
N ARG A 37 -14.81 5.14 -12.12
CA ARG A 37 -14.31 6.40 -12.66
C ARG A 37 -12.80 6.40 -12.59
N GLN A 38 -12.17 7.01 -13.57
CA GLN A 38 -10.73 7.19 -13.65
C GLN A 38 -10.42 8.51 -14.36
N SER A 39 -9.29 9.12 -14.03
CA SER A 39 -8.89 10.41 -14.59
C SER A 39 -7.37 10.59 -14.52
N GLY A 40 -6.83 11.42 -15.40
CA GLY A 40 -5.43 11.80 -15.40
C GLY A 40 -4.50 10.60 -15.53
N CYS A 41 -3.50 10.48 -14.64
CA CYS A 41 -2.53 9.38 -14.65
C CYS A 41 -3.08 8.04 -14.13
N CYS A 42 -4.28 8.00 -13.56
CA CYS A 42 -4.87 6.76 -13.04
C CYS A 42 -5.66 6.01 -14.12
N ARG A 43 -5.41 4.71 -14.24
CA ARG A 43 -6.24 3.74 -14.97
C ARG A 43 -6.58 2.56 -14.07
N VAL A 44 -7.69 1.91 -14.35
CA VAL A 44 -8.15 0.71 -13.64
C VAL A 44 -8.46 -0.38 -14.65
N LEU A 45 -7.82 -1.53 -14.49
CA LEU A 45 -8.12 -2.74 -15.25
C LEU A 45 -8.97 -3.67 -14.38
N VAL A 46 -9.96 -4.33 -14.98
CA VAL A 46 -10.87 -5.25 -14.28
C VAL A 46 -10.74 -6.64 -14.92
N PRO A 47 -9.83 -7.50 -14.41
CA PRO A 47 -9.63 -8.84 -14.94
C PRO A 47 -10.90 -9.68 -14.85
N ARG A 48 -11.19 -10.46 -15.91
CA ARG A 48 -12.29 -11.43 -15.92
C ARG A 48 -11.84 -12.74 -15.25
N VAL A 49 -11.78 -12.73 -13.92
CA VAL A 49 -11.47 -13.91 -13.11
C VAL A 49 -12.75 -14.59 -12.61
N ARG A 50 -12.79 -15.93 -12.60
CA ARG A 50 -13.93 -16.70 -12.07
C ARG A 50 -13.79 -16.86 -10.55
N THR A 51 -13.99 -15.77 -9.81
CA THR A 51 -13.96 -15.74 -8.34
C THR A 51 -15.25 -15.14 -7.78
N SER A 52 -15.51 -15.31 -6.49
CA SER A 52 -16.63 -14.65 -5.80
C SER A 52 -16.41 -13.15 -5.61
N GLY A 53 -15.16 -12.70 -5.50
CA GLY A 53 -14.79 -11.28 -5.49
C GLY A 53 -14.56 -10.70 -6.89
N VAL A 54 -14.59 -9.37 -6.98
CA VAL A 54 -14.18 -8.61 -8.18
C VAL A 54 -12.81 -7.98 -7.95
N GLU A 55 -11.90 -8.12 -8.92
CA GLU A 55 -10.56 -7.55 -8.87
C GLU A 55 -10.50 -6.21 -9.65
N ALA A 56 -9.90 -5.19 -9.05
CA ALA A 56 -9.56 -3.92 -9.68
C ALA A 56 -8.05 -3.68 -9.58
N VAL A 57 -7.39 -3.63 -10.74
CA VAL A 57 -5.95 -3.41 -10.85
C VAL A 57 -5.71 -1.94 -11.17
N LEU A 58 -5.17 -1.21 -10.21
CA LEU A 58 -4.77 0.18 -10.36
C LEU A 58 -3.47 0.28 -11.17
N VAL A 59 -3.45 1.20 -12.12
CA VAL A 59 -2.30 1.48 -12.98
C VAL A 59 -2.03 2.98 -12.93
N ASN A 60 -0.79 3.34 -12.60
CA ASN A 60 -0.29 4.69 -12.80
C ASN A 60 0.49 4.75 -14.12
N VAL A 61 -0.01 5.50 -15.09
CA VAL A 61 0.61 5.61 -16.42
C VAL A 61 1.76 6.62 -16.47
N SER A 62 2.07 7.35 -15.39
CA SER A 62 3.21 8.29 -15.34
C SER A 62 4.56 7.61 -15.07
N GLY A 63 4.60 6.30 -14.80
CA GLY A 63 5.83 5.56 -14.51
C GLY A 63 6.37 5.74 -13.08
N GLY A 64 5.73 6.59 -12.28
CA GLY A 64 6.01 6.88 -10.87
C GLY A 64 5.57 8.29 -10.52
N LEU A 65 5.77 8.70 -9.26
CA LEU A 65 5.32 9.99 -8.74
C LEU A 65 6.51 10.84 -8.30
N ALA A 66 6.54 12.09 -8.73
CA ALA A 66 7.55 13.08 -8.38
C ALA A 66 6.94 14.23 -7.56
N GLY A 67 7.79 15.04 -6.92
CA GLY A 67 7.38 16.11 -6.02
C GLY A 67 6.32 17.03 -6.64
N GLY A 68 5.12 17.04 -6.06
CA GLY A 68 3.99 17.88 -6.45
C GLY A 68 2.86 17.11 -7.12
N ASP A 69 3.09 15.84 -7.45
CA ASP A 69 2.08 14.96 -8.04
C ASP A 69 0.96 14.64 -7.05
N ARG A 70 -0.23 14.34 -7.60
CA ARG A 70 -1.45 14.13 -6.80
C ARG A 70 -2.28 12.95 -7.30
N VAL A 71 -2.61 12.04 -6.39
CA VAL A 71 -3.52 10.91 -6.66
C VAL A 71 -4.63 10.88 -5.62
N VAL A 72 -5.88 10.81 -6.08
CA VAL A 72 -7.06 10.69 -5.19
C VAL A 72 -7.90 9.47 -5.55
N GLY A 73 -8.07 8.58 -4.58
CA GLY A 73 -8.86 7.35 -4.69
C GLY A 73 -10.11 7.36 -3.82
N GLY A 74 -11.20 6.83 -4.37
CA GLY A 74 -12.43 6.52 -3.63
C GLY A 74 -12.86 5.08 -3.86
N ILE A 75 -13.13 4.34 -2.79
CA ILE A 75 -13.54 2.94 -2.85
C ILE A 75 -14.78 2.75 -1.99
N LEU A 76 -15.83 2.15 -2.57
CA LEU A 76 -17.02 1.73 -1.86
C LEU A 76 -17.25 0.23 -2.09
N CYS A 77 -17.08 -0.56 -1.03
CA CYS A 77 -17.46 -1.98 -1.04
C CYS A 77 -18.84 -2.11 -0.39
N ARG A 78 -19.88 -2.30 -1.20
CA ARG A 78 -21.27 -2.39 -0.70
C ARG A 78 -21.52 -3.68 0.08
N ALA A 79 -22.63 -3.72 0.82
CA ALA A 79 -22.98 -4.81 1.71
C ALA A 79 -22.83 -6.18 1.04
N GLY A 80 -22.16 -7.10 1.74
CA GLY A 80 -21.87 -8.46 1.28
C GLY A 80 -20.95 -8.59 0.05
N ALA A 81 -20.43 -7.48 -0.50
CA ALA A 81 -19.53 -7.53 -1.64
C ALA A 81 -18.10 -7.89 -1.21
N HIS A 82 -17.33 -8.44 -2.14
CA HIS A 82 -15.91 -8.69 -2.00
C HIS A 82 -15.17 -7.98 -3.13
N LEU A 83 -14.41 -6.95 -2.77
CA LEU A 83 -13.58 -6.16 -3.69
C LEU A 83 -12.11 -6.38 -3.36
N ILE A 84 -11.32 -6.70 -4.38
CA ILE A 84 -9.87 -6.84 -4.29
C ILE A 84 -9.29 -5.70 -5.11
N VAL A 85 -8.47 -4.86 -4.49
CA VAL A 85 -7.76 -3.76 -5.15
C VAL A 85 -6.28 -4.03 -5.08
N THR A 86 -5.62 -4.07 -6.23
CA THR A 86 -4.17 -4.30 -6.35
C THR A 86 -3.58 -3.28 -7.33
N THR A 87 -2.28 -3.29 -7.53
CA THR A 87 -1.60 -2.49 -8.56
C THR A 87 -0.99 -3.40 -9.63
N GLN A 88 -0.73 -2.88 -10.82
CA GLN A 88 -0.07 -3.66 -11.88
C GLN A 88 1.44 -3.82 -11.65
N ALA A 89 2.05 -2.84 -10.99
CA ALA A 89 3.47 -2.81 -10.69
C ALA A 89 3.73 -2.02 -9.41
N SER A 90 4.99 -2.00 -9.01
CA SER A 90 5.49 -1.19 -7.89
C SER A 90 5.24 0.30 -8.13
N GLU A 91 4.75 0.99 -7.12
CA GLU A 91 4.71 2.45 -7.09
C GLU A 91 6.13 2.97 -6.86
N ARG A 92 6.53 4.03 -7.57
CA ARG A 92 7.86 4.66 -7.41
C ARG A 92 7.66 6.08 -6.92
N ILE A 93 8.38 6.45 -5.87
CA ILE A 93 8.41 7.82 -5.36
C ILE A 93 9.79 8.41 -5.67
N TYR A 94 9.83 9.32 -6.63
CA TYR A 94 11.04 9.99 -7.09
C TYR A 94 11.46 11.12 -6.15
N GLY A 95 12.73 11.52 -6.26
CA GLY A 95 13.27 12.68 -5.58
C GLY A 95 12.54 13.97 -5.96
N ALA A 96 12.36 14.86 -4.97
CA ALA A 96 11.79 16.19 -5.18
C ALA A 96 12.88 17.26 -5.11
N ARG A 97 12.75 18.33 -5.90
CA ARG A 97 13.60 19.53 -5.75
C ARG A 97 13.18 20.30 -4.50
N ALA A 98 14.06 21.15 -3.98
CA ALA A 98 13.76 21.96 -2.78
C ALA A 98 12.49 22.83 -2.93
N ALA A 99 12.22 23.33 -4.14
CA ALA A 99 11.03 24.13 -4.44
C ALA A 99 9.76 23.30 -4.72
N ASP A 100 9.88 21.97 -4.87
CA ASP A 100 8.73 21.13 -5.18
C ASP A 100 7.88 20.87 -3.93
N ARG A 101 6.57 20.87 -4.10
CA ARG A 101 5.65 20.46 -3.03
C ARG A 101 5.74 18.93 -2.82
N PRO A 102 5.35 18.41 -1.65
CA PRO A 102 5.22 16.97 -1.46
C PRO A 102 4.25 16.33 -2.46
N THR A 103 4.58 15.13 -2.93
CA THR A 103 3.62 14.23 -3.59
C THR A 103 2.48 13.91 -2.63
N ARG A 104 1.23 13.95 -3.09
CA ARG A 104 0.06 13.69 -2.25
C ARG A 104 -0.80 12.55 -2.78
N ILE A 105 -0.95 11.50 -1.98
CA ILE A 105 -1.78 10.34 -2.31
C ILE A 105 -2.84 10.18 -1.23
N VAL A 106 -4.12 10.18 -1.60
CA VAL A 106 -5.21 9.99 -0.65
C VAL A 106 -6.20 8.98 -1.19
N THR A 107 -6.35 7.85 -0.50
CA THR A 107 -7.36 6.83 -0.81
C THR A 107 -8.33 6.72 0.35
N ARG A 108 -9.62 6.88 0.06
CA ARG A 108 -10.70 6.71 1.03
C ARG A 108 -11.52 5.47 0.69
N CYS A 109 -11.70 4.61 1.67
CA CYS A 109 -12.41 3.35 1.58
C CYS A 109 -13.60 3.37 2.53
N ARG A 110 -14.79 3.10 2.00
CA ARG A 110 -15.99 2.82 2.78
C ARG A 110 -16.39 1.36 2.53
N ILE A 111 -16.55 0.61 3.61
CA ILE A 111 -16.96 -0.79 3.58
C ILE A 111 -18.32 -0.87 4.28
N GLU A 112 -19.28 -1.58 3.69
CA GLU A 112 -20.61 -1.79 4.26
C GLU A 112 -20.71 -3.18 4.95
N ALA A 113 -21.81 -3.44 5.63
CA ALA A 113 -21.98 -4.63 6.47
C ALA A 113 -21.76 -5.95 5.71
N GLY A 114 -21.00 -6.87 6.31
CA GLY A 114 -20.68 -8.17 5.71
C GLY A 114 -19.80 -8.09 4.46
N ALA A 115 -19.33 -6.90 4.07
CA ALA A 115 -18.47 -6.74 2.91
C ALA A 115 -16.99 -6.92 3.27
N ARG A 116 -16.19 -7.30 2.27
CA ARG A 116 -14.74 -7.49 2.37
C ARG A 116 -14.01 -6.62 1.35
N LEU A 117 -13.01 -5.88 1.82
CA LEU A 117 -12.07 -5.14 0.96
C LEU A 117 -10.66 -5.65 1.21
N ASP A 118 -10.02 -6.18 0.18
CA ASP A 118 -8.61 -6.53 0.19
C ASP A 118 -7.80 -5.48 -0.58
N TRP A 119 -7.01 -4.67 0.12
CA TRP A 119 -6.06 -3.70 -0.42
C TRP A 119 -4.66 -4.33 -0.52
N LEU A 120 -4.32 -4.83 -1.70
CA LEU A 120 -3.17 -5.68 -1.96
C LEU A 120 -2.28 -5.11 -3.08
N PRO A 121 -1.79 -3.86 -2.96
CA PRO A 121 -0.88 -3.29 -3.95
C PRO A 121 0.46 -4.06 -3.99
N HIS A 122 1.22 -3.85 -5.05
CA HIS A 122 2.67 -4.14 -5.05
C HIS A 122 3.41 -3.14 -4.14
N GLU A 123 4.74 -3.24 -4.12
CA GLU A 123 5.56 -2.41 -3.24
C GLU A 123 5.54 -0.94 -3.66
N THR A 124 5.81 -0.08 -2.69
CA THR A 124 6.22 1.31 -2.93
C THR A 124 7.73 1.38 -2.79
N ILE A 125 8.41 1.77 -3.86
CA ILE A 125 9.85 1.97 -3.88
C ILE A 125 10.13 3.47 -3.73
N PHE A 126 10.78 3.84 -2.63
CA PHE A 126 11.19 5.21 -2.34
C PHE A 126 12.62 5.41 -2.83
N TYR A 127 12.83 6.41 -3.69
CA TYR A 127 14.17 6.79 -4.17
C TYR A 127 14.76 7.87 -3.25
N ASP A 128 16.07 8.11 -3.38
CA ASP A 128 16.72 9.16 -2.60
C ASP A 128 16.10 10.54 -2.89
N GLY A 129 15.85 11.29 -1.82
CA GLY A 129 15.23 12.62 -1.86
C GLY A 129 13.71 12.61 -2.07
N GLY A 130 13.06 11.45 -1.95
CA GLY A 130 11.60 11.36 -2.05
C GLY A 130 10.88 12.25 -1.02
N VAL A 131 9.81 12.92 -1.45
CA VAL A 131 8.97 13.76 -0.58
C VAL A 131 7.49 13.43 -0.81
N VAL A 132 6.85 12.75 0.15
CA VAL A 132 5.51 12.20 -0.03
C VAL A 132 4.66 12.22 1.24
N ALA A 133 3.38 12.50 1.06
CA ALA A 133 2.33 12.35 2.06
C ALA A 133 1.23 11.43 1.51
N ARG A 134 1.07 10.25 2.12
CA ARG A 134 0.08 9.24 1.76
C ARG A 134 -0.89 8.98 2.90
N ASP A 135 -2.18 8.90 2.57
CA ASP A 135 -3.26 8.57 3.48
C ASP A 135 -4.14 7.46 2.89
N LEU A 136 -4.24 6.34 3.59
CA LEU A 136 -5.25 5.32 3.39
C LEU A 136 -6.25 5.37 4.56
N ILE A 137 -7.49 5.74 4.27
CA ILE A 137 -8.53 5.97 5.28
C ILE A 137 -9.64 4.95 5.05
N VAL A 138 -9.97 4.19 6.08
CA VAL A 138 -10.96 3.11 6.03
C VAL A 138 -12.05 3.35 7.05
N ASP A 139 -13.29 3.47 6.59
CA ASP A 139 -14.49 3.50 7.42
C ASP A 139 -15.28 2.20 7.18
N MET A 140 -15.54 1.46 8.26
CA MET A 140 -16.19 0.14 8.19
C MET A 140 -17.11 -0.11 9.40
N PRO A 141 -18.15 -0.95 9.27
CA PRO A 141 -18.91 -1.43 10.42
C PRO A 141 -18.23 -2.63 11.07
N SER A 142 -18.68 -3.00 12.28
CA SER A 142 -18.16 -4.18 13.00
C SER A 142 -18.20 -5.48 12.20
N ALA A 143 -19.23 -5.70 11.38
CA ALA A 143 -19.39 -6.93 10.60
C ALA A 143 -18.59 -6.99 9.28
N ALA A 144 -17.75 -5.99 8.98
CA ALA A 144 -16.98 -5.93 7.74
C ALA A 144 -15.56 -6.50 7.90
N THR A 145 -14.90 -6.79 6.77
CA THR A 145 -13.51 -7.22 6.74
C THR A 145 -12.68 -6.27 5.88
N PHE A 146 -11.56 -5.81 6.42
CA PHE A 146 -10.53 -5.09 5.68
C PHE A 146 -9.20 -5.84 5.82
N LEU A 147 -8.51 -6.10 4.71
CA LEU A 147 -7.16 -6.66 4.69
C LEU A 147 -6.27 -5.76 3.83
N ALA A 148 -5.18 -5.25 4.40
CA ALA A 148 -4.16 -4.49 3.71
C ALA A 148 -2.82 -5.22 3.74
N SER A 149 -2.06 -5.16 2.64
CA SER A 149 -0.69 -5.67 2.55
C SER A 149 0.17 -4.63 1.85
N GLU A 150 0.99 -3.90 2.61
CA GLU A 150 1.80 -2.79 2.11
C GLU A 150 3.29 -3.04 2.30
N CYS A 151 4.04 -3.03 1.20
CA CYS A 151 5.49 -3.17 1.18
C CYS A 151 6.15 -1.82 0.86
N ARG A 152 7.13 -1.43 1.67
CA ARG A 152 7.96 -0.24 1.50
C ARG A 152 9.39 -0.70 1.24
N VAL A 153 9.94 -0.33 0.10
CA VAL A 153 11.31 -0.63 -0.31
C VAL A 153 12.08 0.68 -0.41
N PHE A 154 13.21 0.78 0.28
CA PHE A 154 14.02 1.98 0.31
C PHE A 154 15.23 1.81 -0.60
N GLY A 155 15.16 2.46 -1.77
CA GLY A 155 16.21 2.44 -2.77
C GLY A 155 16.13 1.26 -3.74
N ARG A 156 16.85 1.41 -4.86
CA ARG A 156 17.08 0.34 -5.83
C ARG A 156 18.31 -0.47 -5.40
N VAL A 157 18.07 -1.47 -4.56
CA VAL A 157 19.13 -2.37 -4.05
C VAL A 157 19.97 -2.96 -5.19
N ALA A 158 19.34 -3.38 -6.29
CA ALA A 158 20.03 -3.93 -7.47
C ALA A 158 20.91 -2.91 -8.23
N SER A 159 20.72 -1.61 -8.02
CA SER A 159 21.53 -0.53 -8.61
C SER A 159 22.52 0.09 -7.63
N GLY A 160 22.65 -0.46 -6.41
CA GLY A 160 23.50 0.10 -5.36
C GLY A 160 23.00 1.41 -4.74
N GLU A 161 21.76 1.81 -5.01
CA GLU A 161 21.19 3.03 -4.46
C GLU A 161 20.94 2.88 -2.95
N THR A 162 21.44 3.84 -2.17
CA THR A 162 21.13 3.99 -0.75
C THR A 162 20.34 5.26 -0.52
N VAL A 163 19.18 5.16 0.14
CA VAL A 163 18.33 6.32 0.46
C VAL A 163 18.89 7.02 1.69
N GLN A 164 19.52 8.17 1.49
CA GLN A 164 20.06 9.01 2.56
C GLN A 164 19.04 10.04 3.03
N ARG A 165 18.16 10.49 2.14
CA ARG A 165 17.12 11.48 2.42
C ARG A 165 15.75 10.94 2.01
N LEU A 166 14.79 11.09 2.91
CA LEU A 166 13.38 10.81 2.67
C LEU A 166 12.55 11.71 3.59
N VAL A 167 11.57 12.40 3.02
CA VAL A 167 10.51 13.06 3.79
C VAL A 167 9.21 12.32 3.49
N CYS A 168 8.76 11.52 4.43
CA CYS A 168 7.61 10.65 4.25
C CYS A 168 6.65 10.78 5.41
N ARG A 169 5.36 10.91 5.10
CA ARG A 169 4.26 10.62 6.03
C ARG A 169 3.35 9.64 5.32
N ASP A 170 3.31 8.41 5.80
CA ASP A 170 2.48 7.35 5.23
C ASP A 170 1.58 6.78 6.32
N ARG A 171 0.28 6.98 6.16
CA ARG A 171 -0.70 6.73 7.22
C ARG A 171 -1.79 5.78 6.76
N LEU A 172 -2.06 4.77 7.58
CA LEU A 172 -3.28 3.96 7.54
C LEU A 172 -4.15 4.31 8.75
N ALA A 173 -5.38 4.75 8.51
CA ALA A 173 -6.37 5.00 9.55
C ALA A 173 -7.59 4.10 9.33
N ILE A 174 -7.91 3.26 10.31
CA ILE A 174 -9.10 2.40 10.29
C ILE A 174 -10.05 2.84 11.39
N ARG A 175 -11.29 3.13 10.99
CA ARG A 175 -12.40 3.45 11.88
C ARG A 175 -13.47 2.39 11.77
N ARG A 176 -13.88 1.85 12.91
CA ARG A 176 -14.99 0.90 13.03
C ARG A 176 -16.15 1.58 13.73
N ASP A 177 -17.29 1.65 13.07
CA ASP A 177 -18.50 2.32 13.60
C ASP A 177 -18.21 3.76 14.07
N GLY A 178 -17.35 4.47 13.31
CA GLY A 178 -16.91 5.84 13.61
C GLY A 178 -15.76 5.95 14.62
N ILE A 179 -15.41 4.87 15.32
CA ILE A 179 -14.37 4.83 16.35
C ILE A 179 -13.03 4.39 15.74
N PRO A 180 -11.92 5.13 15.95
CA PRO A 180 -10.59 4.69 15.50
C PRO A 180 -10.17 3.38 16.18
N VAL A 181 -9.88 2.35 15.40
CA VAL A 181 -9.38 1.04 15.89
C VAL A 181 -7.91 0.80 15.56
N LEU A 182 -7.39 1.48 14.54
CA LEU A 182 -5.97 1.47 14.21
C LEU A 182 -5.56 2.81 13.58
N MET A 183 -4.41 3.31 14.01
CA MET A 183 -3.66 4.36 13.32
C MET A 183 -2.21 3.92 13.16
N GLU A 184 -1.81 3.61 11.93
CA GLU A 184 -0.42 3.39 11.54
C GLU A 184 0.11 4.69 10.96
N ASN A 185 1.32 5.11 11.36
CA ASN A 185 1.92 6.33 10.86
C ASN A 185 3.44 6.14 10.74
N PHE A 186 3.89 5.75 9.55
CA PHE A 186 5.29 5.81 9.19
C PHE A 186 5.68 7.26 8.86
N ARG A 187 6.55 7.83 9.70
CA ARG A 187 7.10 9.16 9.51
C ARG A 187 8.61 9.10 9.37
N ALA A 188 9.11 9.77 8.33
CA ALA A 188 10.52 10.01 8.12
C ALA A 188 10.73 11.51 7.87
N ASP A 189 11.50 12.16 8.73
CA ASP A 189 11.90 13.55 8.61
C ASP A 189 13.36 13.73 9.08
N GLY A 190 14.29 13.77 8.13
CA GLY A 190 15.71 13.99 8.41
C GLY A 190 16.64 13.01 7.69
N PRO A 191 17.84 12.72 8.25
CA PRO A 191 18.81 11.82 7.64
C PRO A 191 18.32 10.37 7.72
N PHE A 192 17.58 9.96 6.68
CA PHE A 192 16.85 8.71 6.65
C PHE A 192 17.74 7.47 6.76
N GLY A 193 18.91 7.47 6.11
CA GLY A 193 19.86 6.37 6.20
C GLY A 193 20.30 6.10 7.64
N ALA A 194 20.61 7.16 8.40
CA ALA A 194 20.96 7.07 9.82
C ALA A 194 19.78 6.70 10.73
N MET A 195 18.54 6.95 10.28
CA MET A 195 17.34 6.49 10.98
C MET A 195 17.15 4.98 10.80
N LEU A 196 17.26 4.46 9.57
CA LEU A 196 17.11 3.03 9.29
C LEU A 196 18.17 2.16 9.98
N SER A 197 19.40 2.65 10.14
CA SER A 197 20.46 1.90 10.82
C SER A 197 20.20 1.68 12.31
N ARG A 198 19.30 2.43 12.93
CA ARG A 198 18.95 2.27 14.35
C ARG A 198 18.22 0.94 14.55
N ARG A 199 18.65 0.19 15.57
CA ARG A 199 18.02 -1.09 15.95
C ARG A 199 16.52 -0.97 16.23
N ALA A 200 16.09 0.13 16.86
CA ALA A 200 14.68 0.37 17.17
C ALA A 200 13.81 0.71 15.95
N VAL A 201 14.41 0.92 14.77
CA VAL A 201 13.70 1.28 13.53
C VAL A 201 13.71 0.11 12.55
N ALA A 202 14.89 -0.26 12.08
CA ALA A 202 15.04 -1.31 11.06
C ALA A 202 16.33 -2.12 11.18
N SER A 203 17.27 -1.71 12.04
CA SER A 203 18.60 -2.33 12.16
C SER A 203 19.33 -2.47 10.81
N GLY A 204 19.14 -1.50 9.91
CA GLY A 204 19.70 -1.49 8.56
C GLY A 204 18.82 -2.13 7.48
N ALA A 205 17.69 -2.76 7.83
CA ALA A 205 16.76 -3.32 6.85
C ALA A 205 16.20 -2.25 5.90
N VAL A 206 16.24 -2.56 4.59
CA VAL A 206 15.77 -1.65 3.52
C VAL A 206 14.38 -2.02 2.99
N VAL A 207 13.77 -3.08 3.51
CA VAL A 207 12.40 -3.50 3.19
C VAL A 207 11.58 -3.59 4.46
N MET A 208 10.45 -2.88 4.48
CA MET A 208 9.45 -2.92 5.55
C MET A 208 8.10 -3.34 4.97
N HIS A 209 7.54 -4.45 5.46
CA HIS A 209 6.21 -4.90 5.05
C HIS A 209 5.26 -4.88 6.24
N THR A 210 4.08 -4.29 6.08
CA THR A 210 3.02 -4.32 7.08
C THR A 210 1.77 -4.95 6.48
N ILE A 211 1.27 -6.00 7.13
CA ILE A 211 -0.02 -6.62 6.81
C ILE A 211 -0.96 -6.28 7.95
N THR A 212 -2.13 -5.75 7.63
CA THR A 212 -3.16 -5.38 8.61
C THR A 212 -4.46 -6.03 8.23
N MET A 213 -5.11 -6.73 9.16
CA MET A 213 -6.48 -7.23 9.00
C MET A 213 -7.35 -6.69 10.11
N ALA A 214 -8.44 -6.00 9.75
CA ALA A 214 -9.50 -5.62 10.68
C ALA A 214 -10.75 -6.42 10.32
N ALA A 215 -11.17 -7.31 11.20
CA ALA A 215 -12.31 -8.20 10.99
C ALA A 215 -12.80 -8.77 12.33
N PRO A 216 -14.07 -9.21 12.42
CA PRO A 216 -14.53 -10.02 13.54
C PRO A 216 -13.65 -11.26 13.73
N ASP A 217 -13.32 -11.60 14.97
CA ASP A 217 -12.64 -12.85 15.33
C ASP A 217 -11.29 -13.00 14.59
N VAL A 218 -10.56 -11.88 14.40
CA VAL A 218 -9.28 -11.89 13.67
C VAL A 218 -8.18 -12.62 14.44
N ALA A 219 -8.32 -12.71 15.78
CA ALA A 219 -7.33 -13.32 16.66
C ALA A 219 -7.07 -14.80 16.32
N ARG A 220 -8.06 -15.51 15.74
CA ARG A 220 -7.89 -16.90 15.28
C ARG A 220 -6.76 -17.10 14.27
N TRP A 221 -6.38 -16.04 13.54
CA TRP A 221 -5.32 -16.10 12.55
C TRP A 221 -3.91 -15.87 13.12
N LEU A 222 -3.82 -15.43 14.38
CA LEU A 222 -2.57 -14.99 15.00
C LEU A 222 -1.51 -16.10 15.01
N GLU A 223 -1.88 -17.29 15.50
CA GLU A 223 -0.93 -18.40 15.62
C GLU A 223 -0.49 -18.92 14.25
N GLY A 224 -1.39 -18.95 13.25
CA GLY A 224 -1.01 -19.29 11.88
C GLY A 224 -0.03 -18.28 11.28
N ALA A 225 -0.21 -16.98 11.55
CA ALA A 225 0.72 -15.95 11.11
C ALA A 225 2.09 -16.08 11.80
N ARG A 226 2.10 -16.34 13.12
CA ARG A 226 3.34 -16.60 13.89
C ARG A 226 4.07 -17.84 13.40
N ALA A 227 3.35 -18.92 13.10
CA ALA A 227 3.93 -20.12 12.52
C ALA A 227 4.58 -19.86 11.14
N CYS A 228 3.94 -19.03 10.30
CA CYS A 228 4.55 -18.62 9.02
C CYS A 228 5.87 -17.87 9.22
N ILE A 229 5.92 -16.98 10.23
CA ILE A 229 7.12 -16.21 10.58
C ILE A 229 8.20 -17.11 11.17
N ALA A 230 7.86 -18.00 12.11
CA ALA A 230 8.81 -18.93 12.71
C ALA A 230 9.40 -19.91 11.69
N GLY A 231 8.61 -20.28 10.68
CA GLY A 231 9.07 -21.08 9.53
C GLY A 231 9.78 -20.26 8.45
N ALA A 232 9.99 -18.97 8.64
CA ALA A 232 10.83 -18.17 7.76
C ALA A 232 12.31 -18.34 8.16
N GLY A 233 13.19 -18.39 7.16
CA GLY A 233 14.64 -18.37 7.41
C GLY A 233 15.10 -17.04 8.02
N PRO A 234 16.39 -16.92 8.40
CA PRO A 234 16.93 -15.74 9.08
C PRO A 234 16.95 -14.46 8.23
N ALA A 235 16.62 -14.56 6.94
CA ALA A 235 16.61 -13.44 6.00
C ALA A 235 15.47 -12.42 6.23
N VAL A 236 14.45 -12.80 7.00
CA VAL A 236 13.30 -11.93 7.31
C VAL A 236 13.03 -11.97 8.80
N GLU A 237 13.11 -10.82 9.45
CA GLU A 237 12.62 -10.63 10.82
C GLU A 237 11.13 -10.32 10.77
N GLY A 238 10.34 -10.87 11.68
CA GLY A 238 8.91 -10.60 11.69
C GLY A 238 8.26 -10.82 13.05
N ALA A 239 7.12 -10.17 13.23
CA ALA A 239 6.27 -10.34 14.39
C ALA A 239 4.79 -10.15 14.02
N ALA A 240 3.92 -10.82 14.77
CA ALA A 240 2.47 -10.71 14.63
C ALA A 240 1.82 -10.49 16.00
N SER A 241 0.88 -9.56 16.04
CA SER A 241 0.08 -9.22 17.22
C SER A 241 -1.38 -9.02 16.80
N ALA A 242 -2.32 -9.36 17.69
CA ALA A 242 -3.74 -9.12 17.49
C ALA A 242 -4.38 -8.57 18.77
N TRP A 243 -5.25 -7.58 18.61
CA TRP A 243 -6.00 -6.92 19.68
C TRP A 243 -7.24 -6.26 19.07
N ASN A 244 -8.34 -6.14 19.82
CA ASN A 244 -9.53 -5.38 19.43
C ASN A 244 -9.98 -5.62 17.97
N ASP A 245 -10.03 -6.90 17.54
CA ASP A 245 -10.39 -7.29 16.17
C ASP A 245 -9.51 -6.67 15.05
N VAL A 246 -8.26 -6.35 15.40
CA VAL A 246 -7.20 -5.95 14.49
C VAL A 246 -6.02 -6.91 14.66
N LEU A 247 -5.50 -7.42 13.56
CA LEU A 247 -4.25 -8.17 13.49
C LEU A 247 -3.26 -7.38 12.65
N VAL A 248 -2.04 -7.22 13.17
CA VAL A 248 -0.94 -6.56 12.48
C VAL A 248 0.25 -7.52 12.43
N VAL A 249 0.82 -7.67 11.23
CA VAL A 249 2.09 -8.35 10.99
C VAL A 249 3.08 -7.32 10.45
N ARG A 250 4.27 -7.28 11.04
CA ARG A 250 5.39 -6.45 10.54
C ARG A 250 6.54 -7.35 10.18
N LEU A 251 7.12 -7.12 9.01
CA LEU A 251 8.27 -7.85 8.49
C LEU A 251 9.37 -6.86 8.09
N LEU A 252 10.62 -7.22 8.37
CA LEU A 252 11.82 -6.49 7.99
C LEU A 252 12.77 -7.42 7.22
N GLY A 253 13.45 -6.89 6.22
CA GLY A 253 14.50 -7.62 5.51
C GLY A 253 15.31 -6.73 4.59
N ASN A 254 16.34 -7.31 3.99
CA ASN A 254 17.21 -6.63 3.03
C ASN A 254 16.90 -6.97 1.57
N GLU A 255 16.13 -8.03 1.34
CA GLU A 255 15.74 -8.48 0.01
C GLU A 255 14.23 -8.49 -0.13
N ALA A 256 13.74 -7.68 -1.08
CA ALA A 256 12.30 -7.55 -1.31
C ALA A 256 11.64 -8.88 -1.68
N MET A 257 12.37 -9.78 -2.35
CA MET A 257 11.86 -11.10 -2.73
C MET A 257 11.55 -11.96 -1.49
N ASN A 258 12.48 -12.07 -0.54
CA ASN A 258 12.32 -12.89 0.66
C ASN A 258 11.15 -12.38 1.51
N VAL A 259 11.07 -11.07 1.72
CA VAL A 259 9.96 -10.43 2.45
C VAL A 259 8.63 -10.65 1.72
N ARG A 260 8.59 -10.47 0.39
CA ARG A 260 7.39 -10.66 -0.43
C ARG A 260 6.87 -12.09 -0.38
N GLN A 261 7.76 -13.09 -0.44
CA GLN A 261 7.35 -14.50 -0.36
C GLN A 261 6.67 -14.82 0.98
N LEU A 262 7.28 -14.40 2.09
CA LEU A 262 6.66 -14.57 3.41
C LEU A 262 5.34 -13.79 3.53
N ALA A 263 5.32 -12.54 3.08
CA ALA A 263 4.12 -11.71 3.09
C ALA A 263 2.97 -12.33 2.27
N ARG A 264 3.28 -12.92 1.10
CA ARG A 264 2.29 -13.63 0.26
C ARG A 264 1.74 -14.87 0.96
N ARG A 265 2.59 -15.66 1.64
CA ARG A 265 2.14 -16.82 2.45
C ARG A 265 1.19 -16.42 3.57
N ILE A 266 1.56 -15.39 4.35
CA ILE A 266 0.73 -14.85 5.43
C ILE A 266 -0.56 -14.25 4.87
N THR A 267 -0.49 -13.50 3.77
CA THR A 267 -1.68 -12.94 3.12
C THR A 267 -2.60 -14.06 2.63
N ALA A 268 -2.08 -15.15 2.06
CA ALA A 268 -2.88 -16.29 1.62
C ALA A 268 -3.63 -16.95 2.79
N LEU A 269 -2.98 -17.09 3.96
CA LEU A 269 -3.62 -17.54 5.20
C LEU A 269 -4.78 -16.61 5.58
N LEU A 270 -4.54 -15.29 5.67
CA LEU A 270 -5.55 -14.28 6.04
C LEU A 270 -6.68 -14.12 5.01
N ARG A 271 -6.47 -14.62 3.80
CA ARG A 271 -7.49 -14.70 2.75
C ARG A 271 -8.41 -15.91 2.90
N GLY A 272 -8.11 -16.86 3.78
CA GLY A 272 -9.03 -17.94 4.14
C GLY A 272 -9.56 -18.74 2.94
N GLY A 273 -8.70 -18.99 1.94
CA GLY A 273 -9.06 -19.71 0.73
C GLY A 273 -9.39 -18.84 -0.49
N TYR A 274 -9.52 -17.51 -0.36
CA TYR A 274 -9.64 -16.66 -1.55
C TYR A 274 -8.31 -16.59 -2.33
N PRO A 275 -8.33 -16.76 -3.67
CA PRO A 275 -7.12 -16.78 -4.48
C PRO A 275 -6.39 -15.44 -4.42
N ALA A 276 -5.08 -15.45 -4.64
CA ALA A 276 -4.29 -14.23 -4.75
C ALA A 276 -4.72 -13.37 -5.96
N PRO A 277 -4.53 -12.03 -5.90
CA PRO A 277 -4.77 -11.15 -7.05
C PRO A 277 -4.04 -11.63 -8.30
N VAL A 278 -4.59 -11.37 -9.48
CA VAL A 278 -3.98 -11.81 -10.75
C VAL A 278 -2.55 -11.29 -10.94
N THR A 279 -2.28 -10.08 -10.46
CA THR A 279 -0.98 -9.41 -10.58
C THR A 279 0.12 -10.07 -9.74
N TRP A 280 -0.26 -10.86 -8.73
CA TRP A 280 0.68 -11.60 -7.90
C TRP A 280 0.98 -13.00 -8.43
N ARG A 281 0.12 -13.53 -9.30
CA ARG A 281 0.23 -14.88 -9.86
C ARG A 281 1.16 -14.98 -11.07
N LEU A 282 1.41 -13.85 -11.72
CA LEU A 282 2.19 -13.76 -12.97
C LEU A 282 3.67 -13.43 -12.73
N GLN A 283 4.17 -13.57 -11.51
CA GLN A 283 5.51 -13.15 -11.07
C GLN A 283 6.18 -14.15 -10.15
#